data_AF-A0A540K5C4-F1
#
_entry.id   AF-A0A540K5C4-F1
#
_cell.length_a   1.000
_cell.length_b   1.000
_cell.length_c   1.000
_cell.angle_alpha   90.00
_cell.angle_beta   90.00
_cell.angle_gamma   90.00
#
_symmetry.space_group_name_H-M   'P 1'
#
loop_
_entity.id
_entity.type
_entity.pdbx_description
1 polymer ?
#
loop_
_entity_poly.entity_id
_entity_poly.type
_entity_poly.pdbx_seq_one_letter_code
_entity_poly.pdbx_strand_id
1 'polypeptide(L)'
;MESLGSKRVLIVLVILVSAAVLVQCKTDRKVCYSKKSPCFLKQVYCPKECPSSSPTDKTAKICYLNCDSPICKAECKGRKPNCEGPGSACMDPRFIGGDGIVFYFHGKKNEYFSLVSDPNLQINARFIGLRPEGRTRDYTWIQALGLLFDSNSFSLEASQASAWDNQIDHLKFTYNGEELIIPESQLSVWQSPEIAIRVERTSSKNSVLVTLPEVAEISVNVVPVTKEDDRIHNYQIPSDDCFAHLEVQFRFYGLSSNVEGVLGRTYQPDFKNPAKPGVAMPVVGGENKYRTTSLVSADCAACVFTKSGKMDQTSVRVMDYGNLDCTGNSFSGNGIVCRK
;
A
#
# COMPACT_ATOMS: atom_id res chain seq x y z
N MET A 1 64.95 -22.20 23.79
CA MET A 1 64.31 -22.31 22.46
C MET A 1 62.78 -22.18 22.54
N GLU A 2 62.23 -21.36 23.44
CA GLU A 2 60.78 -21.39 23.75
C GLU A 2 60.01 -20.10 23.43
N SER A 3 60.65 -19.07 22.87
CA SER A 3 59.99 -17.78 22.61
C SER A 3 59.29 -17.66 21.24
N LEU A 4 59.57 -18.58 20.29
CA LEU A 4 59.02 -18.49 18.92
C LEU A 4 57.60 -19.04 18.77
N GLY A 5 57.16 -19.96 19.65
CA GLY A 5 55.82 -20.57 19.58
C GLY A 5 54.71 -19.60 19.98
N SER A 6 54.92 -18.84 21.06
CA SER A 6 53.93 -17.92 21.61
C SER A 6 53.60 -16.74 20.67
N LYS A 7 54.61 -16.17 20.00
CA LYS A 7 54.40 -15.08 19.03
C LYS A 7 53.62 -15.53 17.79
N ARG A 8 53.85 -16.75 17.30
CA ARG A 8 53.10 -17.31 16.15
C ARG A 8 51.64 -17.58 16.50
N VAL A 9 51.37 -18.10 17.69
CA VAL A 9 50.00 -18.30 18.19
C VAL A 9 49.28 -16.97 18.37
N LEU A 10 49.96 -15.95 18.92
CA LEU A 10 49.37 -14.61 19.09
C LEU A 10 49.05 -13.94 17.74
N ILE A 11 49.95 -14.06 16.75
CA ILE A 11 49.73 -13.51 15.40
C ILE A 11 48.56 -14.23 14.71
N VAL A 12 48.46 -15.55 14.82
CA VAL A 12 47.35 -16.33 14.25
C VAL A 12 46.02 -15.99 14.94
N LEU A 13 46.02 -15.80 16.26
CA LEU A 13 44.84 -15.32 17.00
C LEU A 13 44.44 -13.90 16.61
N VAL A 14 45.39 -12.98 16.46
CA VAL A 14 45.09 -11.61 15.99
C VAL A 14 44.55 -11.63 14.56
N ILE A 15 45.06 -12.49 13.66
CA ILE A 15 44.53 -12.62 12.30
C ILE A 15 43.12 -13.24 12.31
N LEU A 16 42.85 -14.27 13.12
CA LEU A 16 41.53 -14.87 13.24
C LEU A 16 40.51 -13.93 13.89
N VAL A 17 40.91 -13.14 14.89
CA VAL A 17 40.06 -12.10 15.50
C VAL A 17 39.83 -10.96 14.51
N SER A 18 40.84 -10.57 13.72
CA SER A 18 40.68 -9.54 12.68
C SER A 18 39.78 -10.01 11.52
N ALA A 19 39.85 -11.31 11.17
CA ALA A 19 38.97 -11.92 10.17
C ALA A 19 37.53 -12.06 10.68
N ALA A 20 37.33 -12.30 11.99
CA ALA A 20 35.99 -12.33 12.60
C ALA A 20 35.33 -10.94 12.69
N VAL A 21 36.11 -9.85 12.68
CA VAL A 21 35.59 -8.46 12.66
C VAL A 21 35.19 -8.00 11.24
N LEU A 22 35.50 -8.77 10.19
CA LEU A 22 35.05 -8.50 8.82
C LEU A 22 33.82 -9.32 8.43
N VAL A 23 32.84 -9.45 9.33
CA VAL A 23 31.45 -9.60 8.87
C VAL A 23 31.02 -8.23 8.35
N GLN A 24 31.48 -7.90 7.16
CA GLN A 24 30.95 -6.78 6.39
C GLN A 24 29.49 -7.12 6.12
N CYS A 25 28.60 -6.54 6.92
CA CYS A 25 27.17 -6.56 6.67
C CYS A 25 27.00 -5.92 5.28
N LYS A 26 26.85 -6.75 4.24
CA LYS A 26 26.62 -6.28 2.87
C LYS A 26 25.29 -5.52 2.91
N THR A 27 25.38 -4.21 2.93
CA THR A 27 24.22 -3.33 2.81
C THR A 27 23.85 -3.22 1.34
N ASP A 28 22.61 -3.52 1.03
CA ASP A 28 22.03 -3.34 -0.29
C ASP A 28 22.10 -1.86 -0.68
N ARG A 29 22.11 -1.62 -1.98
CA ARG A 29 21.94 -0.29 -2.56
C ARG A 29 20.64 -0.26 -3.33
N LYS A 30 19.89 0.84 -3.18
CA LYS A 30 18.70 1.13 -3.97
C LYS A 30 19.01 2.22 -4.97
N VAL A 31 18.42 2.10 -6.16
CA VAL A 31 18.51 3.06 -7.25
C VAL A 31 17.14 3.22 -7.88
N CYS A 32 16.75 4.46 -8.16
CA CYS A 32 15.54 4.77 -8.90
C CYS A 32 15.88 5.04 -10.36
N TYR A 33 15.13 4.44 -11.28
CA TYR A 33 15.39 4.52 -12.72
C TYR A 33 14.44 5.45 -13.48
N SER A 34 13.38 5.95 -12.84
CA SER A 34 12.48 6.91 -13.49
C SER A 34 13.16 8.27 -13.62
N LYS A 35 13.21 8.82 -14.85
CA LYS A 35 13.84 10.12 -15.12
C LYS A 35 13.20 11.29 -14.37
N LYS A 36 11.90 11.17 -14.03
CA LYS A 36 11.15 12.19 -13.30
C LYS A 36 11.44 12.20 -11.80
N SER A 37 12.03 11.12 -11.29
CA SER A 37 12.29 10.95 -9.86
C SER A 37 13.40 11.89 -9.37
N PRO A 38 13.23 12.58 -8.23
CA PRO A 38 14.32 13.28 -7.55
C PRO A 38 15.51 12.37 -7.17
N CYS A 39 15.30 11.05 -7.15
CA CYS A 39 16.27 10.00 -6.90
C CYS A 39 16.92 9.41 -8.16
N PHE A 40 16.66 9.95 -9.35
CA PHE A 40 17.10 9.35 -10.61
C PHE A 40 18.60 9.02 -10.62
N LEU A 41 18.91 7.72 -10.79
CA LEU A 41 20.26 7.12 -10.80
C LEU A 41 21.12 7.38 -9.54
N LYS A 42 20.56 7.91 -8.47
CA LYS A 42 21.27 8.07 -7.19
C LYS A 42 21.40 6.72 -6.51
N GLN A 43 22.62 6.34 -6.15
CA GLN A 43 22.88 5.16 -5.33
C GLN A 43 22.65 5.49 -3.85
N VAL A 44 21.59 4.93 -3.27
CA VAL A 44 21.23 5.13 -1.86
C VAL A 44 21.49 3.85 -1.09
N TYR A 45 22.27 3.94 -0.02
CA TYR A 45 22.58 2.79 0.85
C TYR A 45 21.44 2.50 1.81
N CYS A 46 21.19 1.22 2.03
CA CYS A 46 20.22 0.78 3.02
C CYS A 46 20.70 1.07 4.46
N PRO A 47 19.80 1.50 5.37
CA PRO A 47 20.14 1.69 6.77
C PRO A 47 20.65 0.40 7.43
N LYS A 48 21.46 0.53 8.47
CA LYS A 48 22.04 -0.65 9.16
C LYS A 48 20.99 -1.51 9.86
N GLU A 49 19.87 -0.90 10.24
CA GLU A 49 18.73 -1.55 10.89
C GLU A 49 17.93 -2.44 9.93
N CYS A 50 18.08 -2.23 8.62
CA CYS A 50 17.48 -3.03 7.56
C CYS A 50 18.42 -3.07 6.34
N PRO A 51 19.54 -3.79 6.43
CA PRO A 51 20.59 -3.71 5.41
C PRO A 51 20.18 -4.37 4.09
N SER A 52 19.09 -5.13 4.05
CA SER A 52 18.62 -5.82 2.85
C SER A 52 17.21 -5.38 2.45
N SER A 53 16.99 -5.33 1.14
CA SER A 53 15.68 -5.12 0.54
C SER A 53 14.82 -6.39 0.49
N SER A 54 15.45 -7.56 0.55
CA SER A 54 14.78 -8.87 0.53
C SER A 54 15.40 -9.84 1.55
N PRO A 55 15.37 -9.51 2.86
CA PRO A 55 15.95 -10.36 3.89
C PRO A 55 15.24 -11.71 3.95
N THR A 56 15.98 -12.80 4.17
CA THR A 56 15.41 -14.14 4.34
C THR A 56 14.64 -14.29 5.65
N ASP A 57 14.99 -13.51 6.67
CA ASP A 57 14.23 -13.43 7.92
C ASP A 57 12.84 -12.82 7.67
N LYS A 58 11.80 -13.57 8.06
CA LYS A 58 10.39 -13.20 7.91
C LYS A 58 9.98 -11.99 8.74
N THR A 59 10.69 -11.72 9.83
CA THR A 59 10.40 -10.64 10.78
C THR A 59 11.24 -9.39 10.53
N ALA A 60 12.29 -9.51 9.71
CA ALA A 60 13.18 -8.41 9.41
C ALA A 60 12.47 -7.29 8.63
N LYS A 61 12.79 -6.05 9.02
CA LYS A 61 12.42 -4.86 8.25
C LYS A 61 13.13 -4.88 6.90
N ILE A 62 12.47 -4.35 5.89
CA ILE A 62 13.01 -4.24 4.54
C ILE A 62 13.55 -2.84 4.29
N CYS A 63 14.63 -2.76 3.53
CA CYS A 63 15.10 -1.50 2.97
C CYS A 63 14.19 -1.06 1.82
N TYR A 64 13.59 0.11 1.99
CA TYR A 64 12.71 0.73 1.02
C TYR A 64 13.24 2.13 0.64
N LEU A 65 13.10 2.52 -0.62
CA LEU A 65 13.45 3.85 -1.12
C LEU A 65 12.22 4.46 -1.78
N ASN A 66 11.73 5.58 -1.25
CA ASN A 66 10.70 6.38 -1.91
C ASN A 66 11.34 7.19 -3.04
N CYS A 67 11.16 6.78 -4.29
CA CYS A 67 11.75 7.45 -5.44
C CYS A 67 11.20 8.87 -5.65
N ASP A 68 10.00 9.18 -5.18
CA ASP A 68 9.40 10.51 -5.34
C ASP A 68 9.72 11.44 -4.17
N SER A 69 10.42 10.94 -3.14
CA SER A 69 10.87 11.79 -2.05
C SER A 69 11.97 12.74 -2.53
N PRO A 70 11.84 14.06 -2.32
CA PRO A 70 12.89 15.01 -2.65
C PRO A 70 14.16 14.79 -1.83
N ILE A 71 14.06 14.14 -0.67
CA ILE A 71 15.17 13.84 0.24
C ILE A 71 16.04 12.70 -0.32
N CYS A 72 15.43 11.77 -1.06
CA CYS A 72 16.09 10.59 -1.60
C CYS A 72 16.85 9.74 -0.56
N LYS A 73 16.13 9.29 0.47
CA LYS A 73 16.68 8.50 1.57
C LYS A 73 16.01 7.13 1.65
N ALA A 74 16.81 6.10 1.89
CA ALA A 74 16.31 4.76 2.18
C ALA A 74 15.87 4.66 3.64
N GLU A 75 14.77 3.95 3.86
CA GLU A 75 14.09 3.80 5.14
C GLU A 75 13.76 2.34 5.41
N CYS A 76 13.66 1.99 6.70
CA CYS A 76 13.23 0.67 7.11
C CYS A 76 11.72 0.59 7.20
N LYS A 77 11.11 -0.29 6.40
CA LYS A 77 9.66 -0.53 6.39
C LYS A 77 9.36 -1.95 6.87
N GLY A 78 8.21 -2.14 7.49
CA GLY A 78 7.63 -3.47 7.70
C GLY A 78 7.16 -4.10 6.39
N ARG A 79 7.00 -5.43 6.39
CA ARG A 79 6.50 -6.21 5.24
C ARG A 79 4.98 -6.16 5.07
N LYS A 80 4.28 -5.73 6.12
CA LYS A 80 2.83 -5.58 6.20
C LYS A 80 2.41 -4.12 5.93
N PRO A 81 1.14 -3.88 5.59
CA PRO A 81 0.57 -2.53 5.51
C PRO A 81 0.84 -1.73 6.79
N ASN A 82 1.18 -0.45 6.65
CA ASN A 82 1.18 0.47 7.79
C ASN A 82 -0.19 1.13 7.90
N CYS A 83 -1.00 0.67 8.86
CA CYS A 83 -2.35 1.18 9.09
C CYS A 83 -2.39 2.62 9.65
N GLU A 84 -1.25 3.17 10.07
CA GLU A 84 -1.12 4.55 10.56
C GLU A 84 -0.53 5.52 9.53
N GLY A 85 -0.28 5.06 8.30
CA GLY A 85 0.26 5.89 7.22
C GLY A 85 -0.82 6.39 6.25
N PRO A 86 -0.56 7.50 5.51
CA PRO A 86 -1.41 7.92 4.40
C PRO A 86 -1.69 6.79 3.41
N GLY A 87 -2.91 6.80 2.86
CA GLY A 87 -3.40 5.78 1.96
C GLY A 87 -3.74 4.45 2.65
N SER A 88 -3.80 4.39 3.98
CA SER A 88 -4.25 3.18 4.68
C SER A 88 -5.77 3.04 4.65
N ALA A 89 -6.23 1.79 4.62
CA ALA A 89 -7.61 1.36 4.81
C ALA A 89 -7.56 0.04 5.61
N CYS A 90 -7.75 0.13 6.92
CA CYS A 90 -7.62 -0.99 7.86
C CYS A 90 -8.78 -0.97 8.86
N MET A 91 -8.93 -2.02 9.68
CA MET A 91 -9.96 -2.08 10.72
C MET A 91 -11.39 -2.01 10.11
N ASP A 92 -12.30 -1.21 10.67
CA ASP A 92 -13.76 -1.25 10.42
C ASP A 92 -14.37 -0.14 9.50
N PRO A 93 -13.93 -0.03 8.23
CA PRO A 93 -12.60 0.40 7.86
C PRO A 93 -12.37 1.88 8.17
N ARG A 94 -11.28 2.13 8.91
CA ARG A 94 -10.64 3.43 9.06
C ARG A 94 -9.73 3.69 7.87
N PHE A 95 -9.86 4.88 7.29
CA PHE A 95 -9.01 5.38 6.21
C PHE A 95 -8.11 6.51 6.70
N ILE A 96 -6.95 6.65 6.08
CA ILE A 96 -6.10 7.84 6.16
C ILE A 96 -5.92 8.38 4.76
N GLY A 97 -6.40 9.60 4.51
CA GLY A 97 -6.32 10.25 3.20
C GLY A 97 -4.88 10.56 2.76
N GLY A 98 -4.73 10.96 1.50
CA GLY A 98 -3.47 11.50 0.97
C GLY A 98 -3.03 12.78 1.70
N ASP A 99 -4.00 13.51 2.24
CA ASP A 99 -3.84 14.66 3.13
C ASP A 99 -3.42 14.29 4.57
N GLY A 100 -3.31 12.99 4.89
CA GLY A 100 -2.97 12.49 6.23
C GLY A 100 -4.13 12.53 7.23
N ILE A 101 -5.34 12.89 6.81
CA ILE A 101 -6.50 13.01 7.69
C ILE A 101 -7.20 11.66 7.83
N VAL A 102 -7.49 11.28 9.07
CA VAL A 102 -8.25 10.08 9.41
C VAL A 102 -9.74 10.31 9.11
N PHE A 103 -10.37 9.37 8.40
CA PHE A 103 -11.82 9.34 8.21
C PHE A 103 -12.35 7.90 8.14
N TYR A 104 -13.67 7.76 8.29
CA TYR A 104 -14.34 6.46 8.19
C TYR A 104 -15.28 6.44 7.00
N PHE A 105 -15.30 5.32 6.30
CA PHE A 105 -16.28 5.05 5.25
C PHE A 105 -16.84 3.65 5.48
N HIS A 106 -18.09 3.57 5.91
CA HIS A 106 -18.71 2.29 6.24
C HIS A 106 -19.22 1.55 5.00
N GLY A 107 -19.52 2.25 3.90
CA GLY A 107 -20.17 1.59 2.76
C GLY A 107 -21.42 0.82 3.21
N LYS A 108 -21.58 -0.40 2.69
CA LYS A 108 -22.62 -1.36 3.10
C LYS A 108 -22.13 -2.80 2.90
N LYS A 109 -22.67 -3.73 3.69
CA LYS A 109 -22.35 -5.15 3.54
C LYS A 109 -22.78 -5.68 2.17
N ASN A 110 -21.96 -6.55 1.58
CA ASN A 110 -22.17 -7.19 0.29
C ASN A 110 -22.30 -6.23 -0.90
N GLU A 111 -21.62 -5.09 -0.82
CA GLU A 111 -21.62 -4.09 -1.88
C GLU A 111 -20.19 -3.67 -2.27
N TYR A 112 -20.10 -2.99 -3.41
CA TYR A 112 -18.86 -2.59 -4.04
C TYR A 112 -18.76 -1.06 -4.14
N PHE A 113 -17.59 -0.52 -3.83
CA PHE A 113 -17.33 0.91 -3.92
C PHE A 113 -15.96 1.18 -4.53
N SER A 114 -15.87 2.18 -5.40
CA SER A 114 -14.62 2.68 -5.93
C SER A 114 -13.86 3.43 -4.84
N LEU A 115 -12.70 2.90 -4.44
CA LEU A 115 -11.77 3.57 -3.55
C LEU A 115 -10.95 4.61 -4.31
N VAL A 116 -10.58 4.30 -5.55
CA VAL A 116 -9.83 5.18 -6.45
C VAL A 116 -10.37 5.02 -7.86
N SER A 117 -10.55 6.11 -8.59
CA SER A 117 -10.85 6.14 -10.01
C SER A 117 -10.06 7.27 -10.65
N ASP A 118 -9.16 6.92 -11.55
CA ASP A 118 -8.28 7.81 -12.31
C ASP A 118 -8.37 7.37 -13.79
N PRO A 119 -8.03 8.20 -14.80
CA PRO A 119 -8.24 7.85 -16.21
C PRO A 119 -7.70 6.46 -16.62
N ASN A 120 -6.58 6.03 -16.03
CA ASN A 120 -5.91 4.76 -16.37
C ASN A 120 -5.93 3.71 -15.24
N LEU A 121 -6.55 4.02 -14.10
CA LEU A 121 -6.61 3.11 -12.96
C LEU A 121 -7.93 3.27 -12.20
N GLN A 122 -8.65 2.18 -11.97
CA GLN A 122 -9.71 2.14 -10.99
C GLN A 122 -9.51 0.99 -10.01
N ILE A 123 -9.64 1.30 -8.72
CA ILE A 123 -9.57 0.34 -7.63
C ILE A 123 -10.92 0.35 -6.92
N ASN A 124 -11.62 -0.77 -6.98
CA ASN A 124 -12.86 -1.01 -6.26
C ASN A 124 -12.59 -1.92 -5.06
N ALA A 125 -13.45 -1.83 -4.06
CA ALA A 125 -13.44 -2.70 -2.90
C ALA A 125 -14.81 -3.32 -2.66
N ARG A 126 -14.83 -4.61 -2.30
CA ARG A 126 -16.01 -5.29 -1.77
C ARG A 126 -16.03 -5.20 -0.25
N PHE A 127 -17.16 -4.78 0.31
CA PHE A 127 -17.35 -4.68 1.74
C PHE A 127 -18.15 -5.89 2.23
N ILE A 128 -17.61 -6.62 3.20
CA ILE A 128 -18.38 -7.56 4.02
C ILE A 128 -18.85 -6.84 5.26
N GLY A 129 -19.80 -7.43 5.98
CA GLY A 129 -20.28 -6.81 7.20
C GLY A 129 -21.42 -7.55 7.87
N LEU A 130 -21.72 -7.09 9.07
CA LEU A 130 -22.79 -7.64 9.91
C LEU A 130 -23.56 -6.49 10.58
N ARG A 131 -24.83 -6.75 10.90
CA ARG A 131 -25.69 -5.78 11.58
C ARG A 131 -26.35 -6.47 12.77
N PRO A 132 -25.84 -6.25 13.98
CA PRO A 132 -26.51 -6.68 15.20
C PRO A 132 -27.88 -6.04 15.33
N GLU A 133 -28.77 -6.71 16.03
CA GLU A 133 -30.11 -6.19 16.32
C GLU A 133 -30.02 -4.81 17.00
N GLY A 134 -30.91 -3.89 16.61
CA GLY A 134 -30.95 -2.53 17.15
C GLY A 134 -29.95 -1.54 16.52
N ARG A 135 -29.01 -1.97 15.67
CA ARG A 135 -28.17 -1.03 14.90
C ARG A 135 -28.84 -0.55 13.61
N THR A 136 -28.64 0.72 13.29
CA THR A 136 -29.12 1.34 12.04
C THR A 136 -28.14 1.18 10.87
N ARG A 137 -26.90 0.76 11.13
CA ARG A 137 -25.82 0.62 10.15
C ARG A 137 -25.06 -0.67 10.34
N ASP A 138 -24.51 -1.19 9.25
CA ASP A 138 -23.61 -2.34 9.27
C ASP A 138 -22.27 -1.96 9.90
N TYR A 139 -21.67 -2.88 10.64
CA TYR A 139 -20.22 -2.93 10.76
C TYR A 139 -19.67 -3.56 9.48
N THR A 140 -18.55 -3.05 8.99
CA THR A 140 -18.05 -3.45 7.67
C THR A 140 -16.54 -3.53 7.63
N TRP A 141 -16.04 -4.40 6.76
CA TRP A 141 -14.61 -4.57 6.49
C TRP A 141 -14.39 -4.78 5.00
N ILE A 142 -13.21 -4.44 4.50
CA ILE A 142 -12.84 -4.65 3.10
C ILE A 142 -12.48 -6.13 2.91
N GLN A 143 -13.23 -6.87 2.11
CA GLN A 143 -12.98 -8.29 1.85
C GLN A 143 -12.18 -8.52 0.56
N ALA A 144 -12.40 -7.68 -0.45
CA ALA A 144 -11.74 -7.85 -1.74
C ALA A 144 -11.37 -6.50 -2.36
N LEU A 145 -10.32 -6.50 -3.17
CA LEU A 145 -9.97 -5.40 -4.08
C LEU A 145 -10.06 -5.88 -5.52
N GLY A 146 -10.62 -5.03 -6.38
CA GLY A 146 -10.61 -5.18 -7.84
C GLY A 146 -9.90 -4.01 -8.47
N LEU A 147 -8.87 -4.30 -9.27
CA LEU A 147 -8.09 -3.34 -10.00
C LEU A 147 -8.46 -3.44 -11.47
N LEU A 148 -8.78 -2.30 -12.06
CA LEU A 148 -9.02 -2.10 -13.48
C LEU A 148 -7.91 -1.20 -14.02
N PHE A 149 -7.21 -1.68 -15.04
CA PHE A 149 -6.11 -0.97 -15.69
C PHE A 149 -6.06 -1.39 -17.16
N ASP A 150 -5.87 -0.43 -18.06
CA ASP A 150 -5.95 -0.65 -19.50
C ASP A 150 -7.25 -1.37 -19.93
N SER A 151 -7.11 -2.58 -20.49
CA SER A 151 -8.18 -3.51 -20.83
C SER A 151 -8.26 -4.72 -19.89
N ASN A 152 -7.43 -4.75 -18.84
CA ASN A 152 -7.26 -5.87 -17.94
C ASN A 152 -7.90 -5.61 -16.57
N SER A 153 -8.07 -6.69 -15.83
CA SER A 153 -8.52 -6.66 -14.44
C SER A 153 -7.73 -7.65 -13.60
N PHE A 154 -7.48 -7.27 -12.35
CA PHE A 154 -6.90 -8.14 -11.34
C PHE A 154 -7.71 -8.00 -10.06
N SER A 155 -7.97 -9.08 -9.35
CA SER A 155 -8.58 -9.02 -8.03
C SER A 155 -7.85 -9.88 -7.02
N LEU A 156 -7.95 -9.46 -5.77
CA LEU A 156 -7.49 -10.22 -4.62
C LEU A 156 -8.55 -10.16 -3.53
N GLU A 157 -8.78 -11.26 -2.84
CA GLU A 157 -9.80 -11.33 -1.79
C GLU A 157 -9.38 -12.20 -0.61
N ALA A 158 -9.92 -11.87 0.56
CA ALA A 158 -9.90 -12.71 1.74
C ALA A 158 -10.99 -13.79 1.62
N SER A 159 -10.56 -15.04 1.80
CA SER A 159 -11.43 -16.21 1.88
C SER A 159 -12.16 -16.22 3.22
N GLN A 160 -13.43 -16.59 3.19
CA GLN A 160 -14.20 -16.80 4.41
C GLN A 160 -13.60 -17.95 5.23
N ALA A 161 -13.54 -17.78 6.54
CA ALA A 161 -13.03 -18.78 7.47
C ALA A 161 -13.86 -18.75 8.75
N SER A 162 -14.25 -19.91 9.27
CA SER A 162 -15.00 -20.01 10.53
C SER A 162 -14.14 -19.69 11.75
N ALA A 163 -12.90 -20.13 11.73
CA ALA A 163 -11.89 -19.83 12.73
C ALA A 163 -10.61 -19.36 12.06
N TRP A 164 -9.92 -18.41 12.69
CA TRP A 164 -8.66 -17.93 12.18
C TRP A 164 -7.53 -18.94 12.41
N ASP A 165 -6.86 -19.30 11.32
CA ASP A 165 -5.61 -20.04 11.35
C ASP A 165 -4.57 -19.32 10.46
N ASN A 166 -3.47 -18.90 11.08
CA ASN A 166 -2.38 -18.21 10.39
C ASN A 166 -1.50 -19.15 9.53
N GLN A 167 -1.68 -20.46 9.67
CA GLN A 167 -1.07 -21.50 8.84
C GLN A 167 -1.89 -21.79 7.59
N ILE A 168 -3.06 -21.18 7.40
CA ILE A 168 -3.83 -21.28 6.16
C ILE A 168 -3.66 -19.98 5.38
N ASP A 169 -3.46 -20.09 4.06
CA ASP A 169 -3.49 -18.93 3.19
C ASP A 169 -4.93 -18.60 2.86
N HIS A 170 -5.37 -17.40 3.24
CA HIS A 170 -6.72 -16.91 3.00
C HIS A 170 -6.80 -15.99 1.79
N LEU A 171 -5.71 -15.78 1.06
CA LEU A 171 -5.69 -14.96 -0.15
C LEU A 171 -6.11 -15.78 -1.38
N LYS A 172 -7.05 -15.25 -2.15
CA LYS A 172 -7.36 -15.69 -3.51
C LYS A 172 -7.06 -14.60 -4.51
N PHE A 173 -6.60 -14.97 -5.70
CA PHE A 173 -6.28 -14.03 -6.76
C PHE A 173 -7.00 -14.42 -8.05
N THR A 174 -7.31 -13.42 -8.85
CA THR A 174 -7.91 -13.60 -10.17
C THR A 174 -7.31 -12.59 -11.13
N TYR A 175 -7.02 -13.00 -12.36
CA TYR A 175 -6.59 -12.13 -13.44
C TYR A 175 -7.52 -12.32 -14.63
N ASN A 176 -8.16 -11.25 -15.10
CA ASN A 176 -9.13 -11.28 -16.19
C ASN A 176 -10.27 -12.31 -16.03
N GLY A 177 -10.70 -12.54 -14.78
CA GLY A 177 -11.74 -13.51 -14.44
C GLY A 177 -11.26 -14.95 -14.27
N GLU A 178 -9.99 -15.24 -14.53
CA GLU A 178 -9.38 -16.57 -14.33
C GLU A 178 -8.64 -16.64 -13.00
N GLU A 179 -8.77 -17.78 -12.30
CA GLU A 179 -8.08 -18.02 -11.04
C GLU A 179 -6.56 -17.98 -11.23
N LEU A 180 -5.88 -17.24 -10.35
CA LEU A 180 -4.43 -17.09 -10.38
C LEU A 180 -3.82 -17.72 -9.13
N ILE A 181 -2.89 -18.65 -9.33
CA ILE A 181 -2.15 -19.29 -8.25
C ILE A 181 -0.76 -18.66 -8.15
N ILE A 182 -0.47 -18.07 -6.99
CA ILE A 182 0.86 -17.60 -6.61
C ILE A 182 1.38 -18.51 -5.50
N PRO A 183 2.53 -19.20 -5.66
CA PRO A 183 3.03 -20.12 -4.66
C PRO A 183 3.11 -19.51 -3.26
N GLU A 184 2.76 -20.29 -2.24
CA GLU A 184 2.75 -19.91 -0.82
C GLU A 184 4.17 -19.86 -0.23
N SER A 185 5.09 -19.18 -0.91
CA SER A 185 6.44 -18.96 -0.46
C SER A 185 6.74 -17.46 -0.41
N GLN A 186 7.56 -17.08 0.56
CA GLN A 186 8.00 -15.70 0.68
C GLN A 186 8.81 -15.32 -0.56
N LEU A 187 8.60 -14.10 -1.07
CA LEU A 187 9.20 -13.59 -2.30
C LEU A 187 8.76 -14.35 -3.57
N SER A 188 7.73 -15.20 -3.52
CA SER A 188 7.08 -15.69 -4.73
C SER A 188 6.41 -14.52 -5.46
N VAL A 189 6.62 -14.48 -6.77
CA VAL A 189 6.20 -13.37 -7.63
C VAL A 189 5.37 -13.91 -8.77
N TRP A 190 4.32 -13.16 -9.10
CA TRP A 190 3.65 -13.24 -10.38
C TRP A 190 3.68 -11.88 -11.06
N GLN A 191 3.75 -11.88 -12.40
CA GLN A 191 3.67 -10.69 -13.23
C GLN A 191 2.67 -10.93 -14.35
N SER A 192 1.86 -9.93 -14.67
CA SER A 192 0.98 -10.00 -15.83
C SER A 192 1.77 -10.00 -17.13
N PRO A 193 1.13 -10.40 -18.25
CA PRO A 193 1.57 -10.01 -19.57
C PRO A 193 1.87 -8.50 -19.63
N GLU A 194 2.88 -8.13 -20.42
CA GLU A 194 3.33 -6.74 -20.64
C GLU A 194 3.83 -6.01 -19.37
N ILE A 195 3.99 -6.71 -18.24
CA ILE A 195 4.53 -6.17 -16.97
C ILE A 195 3.67 -5.02 -16.41
N ALA A 196 2.37 -4.99 -16.72
CA ALA A 196 1.44 -3.98 -16.21
C ALA A 196 1.19 -4.08 -14.69
N ILE A 197 1.18 -5.31 -14.14
CA ILE A 197 1.03 -5.55 -12.71
C ILE A 197 2.01 -6.64 -12.24
N ARG A 198 2.56 -6.44 -11.04
CA ARG A 198 3.40 -7.40 -10.34
C ARG A 198 2.84 -7.66 -8.96
N VAL A 199 2.74 -8.92 -8.56
CA VAL A 199 2.27 -9.33 -7.23
C VAL A 199 3.36 -10.15 -6.57
N GLU A 200 3.80 -9.72 -5.39
CA GLU A 200 4.82 -10.41 -4.60
C GLU A 200 4.30 -10.79 -3.23
N ARG A 201 4.54 -12.04 -2.83
CA ARG A 201 4.30 -12.53 -1.47
C ARG A 201 5.31 -11.90 -0.50
N THR A 202 4.85 -11.00 0.37
CA THR A 202 5.71 -10.40 1.40
C THR A 202 5.90 -11.32 2.62
N SER A 203 5.02 -12.32 2.75
CA SER A 203 5.08 -13.47 3.66
C SER A 203 4.67 -14.73 2.91
N SER A 204 4.94 -15.93 3.44
CA SER A 204 4.48 -17.18 2.82
C SER A 204 2.96 -17.28 2.70
N LYS A 205 2.21 -16.61 3.58
CA LYS A 205 0.74 -16.63 3.65
C LYS A 205 0.20 -15.25 4.01
N ASN A 206 -1.02 -14.95 3.56
CA ASN A 206 -1.85 -13.83 3.99
C ASN A 206 -1.31 -12.42 3.75
N SER A 207 -0.18 -12.23 3.08
CA SER A 207 0.41 -10.91 2.87
C SER A 207 1.10 -10.78 1.52
N VAL A 208 0.75 -9.73 0.78
CA VAL A 208 1.27 -9.43 -0.56
C VAL A 208 1.55 -7.95 -0.75
N LEU A 209 2.44 -7.65 -1.70
CA LEU A 209 2.64 -6.34 -2.28
C LEU A 209 2.25 -6.41 -3.75
N VAL A 210 1.28 -5.60 -4.14
CA VAL A 210 0.92 -5.39 -5.54
C VAL A 210 1.61 -4.12 -6.03
N THR A 211 2.25 -4.17 -7.18
CA THR A 211 2.97 -3.05 -7.78
C THR A 211 2.41 -2.82 -9.19
N LEU A 212 1.92 -1.61 -9.42
CA LEU A 212 1.61 -1.06 -10.73
C LEU A 212 2.74 -0.08 -11.08
N PRO A 213 3.63 -0.40 -12.04
CA PRO A 213 4.79 0.42 -12.36
C PRO A 213 4.42 1.90 -12.59
N GLU A 214 5.15 2.80 -11.94
CA GLU A 214 4.96 4.27 -12.01
C GLU A 214 3.58 4.80 -11.55
N VAL A 215 2.64 3.93 -11.16
CA VAL A 215 1.28 4.33 -10.76
C VAL A 215 1.09 4.17 -9.26
N ALA A 216 1.26 2.95 -8.72
CA ALA A 216 0.98 2.68 -7.32
C ALA A 216 1.65 1.41 -6.77
N GLU A 217 1.83 1.38 -5.45
CA GLU A 217 2.08 0.20 -4.65
C GLU A 217 0.92 -0.04 -3.68
N ILE A 218 0.52 -1.30 -3.50
CA ILE A 218 -0.59 -1.69 -2.63
C ILE A 218 -0.11 -2.82 -1.74
N SER A 219 0.15 -2.50 -0.48
CA SER A 219 0.46 -3.52 0.53
C SER A 219 -0.86 -4.07 1.07
N VAL A 220 -1.01 -5.40 1.14
CA VAL A 220 -2.22 -6.06 1.64
C VAL A 220 -1.84 -7.13 2.66
N ASN A 221 -2.61 -7.21 3.76
CA ASN A 221 -2.52 -8.27 4.76
C ASN A 221 -3.93 -8.74 5.14
N VAL A 222 -4.15 -10.06 5.20
CA VAL A 222 -5.41 -10.64 5.68
C VAL A 222 -5.36 -10.79 7.19
N VAL A 223 -6.42 -10.37 7.87
CA VAL A 223 -6.59 -10.49 9.33
C VAL A 223 -8.03 -10.90 9.66
N PRO A 224 -8.26 -11.57 10.80
CA PRO A 224 -9.60 -11.80 11.30
C PRO A 224 -10.08 -10.59 12.13
N VAL A 225 -11.37 -10.55 12.45
CA VAL A 225 -11.83 -9.80 13.62
C VAL A 225 -11.46 -10.62 14.85
N THR A 226 -10.66 -10.06 15.75
CA THR A 226 -10.25 -10.80 16.95
C THR A 226 -11.35 -10.81 18.00
N LYS A 227 -11.29 -11.76 18.95
CA LYS A 227 -12.21 -11.79 20.10
C LYS A 227 -12.11 -10.51 20.95
N GLU A 228 -10.93 -9.91 20.99
CA GLU A 228 -10.74 -8.66 21.74
C GLU A 228 -11.37 -7.47 21.01
N ASP A 229 -11.22 -7.40 19.68
CA ASP A 229 -11.90 -6.38 18.88
C ASP A 229 -13.43 -6.52 19.01
N ASP A 230 -13.94 -7.74 18.88
CA ASP A 230 -15.35 -8.05 19.06
C ASP A 230 -15.87 -7.64 20.44
N ARG A 231 -15.11 -7.89 21.50
CA ARG A 231 -15.44 -7.50 22.87
C ARG A 231 -15.42 -5.99 23.08
N ILE A 232 -14.40 -5.29 22.55
CA ILE A 232 -14.24 -3.84 22.71
C ILE A 232 -15.32 -3.08 21.94
N HIS A 233 -15.60 -3.50 20.71
CA HIS A 233 -16.52 -2.81 19.81
C HIS A 233 -17.95 -3.37 19.82
N ASN A 234 -18.17 -4.47 20.55
CA ASN A 234 -19.43 -5.21 20.60
C ASN A 234 -19.94 -5.52 19.18
N TYR A 235 -19.07 -6.10 18.34
CA TYR A 235 -19.45 -6.47 16.97
C TYR A 235 -20.48 -7.61 16.97
N GLN A 236 -20.47 -8.49 17.97
CA GLN A 236 -21.30 -9.69 18.05
C GLN A 236 -20.99 -10.65 16.90
N ILE A 237 -19.70 -10.92 16.70
CA ILE A 237 -19.22 -11.84 15.67
C ILE A 237 -19.77 -13.26 15.96
N PRO A 238 -20.46 -13.90 15.01
CA PRO A 238 -20.99 -15.25 15.18
C PRO A 238 -19.86 -16.28 15.24
N SER A 239 -20.10 -17.43 15.86
CA SER A 239 -19.07 -18.45 16.10
C SER A 239 -18.61 -19.21 14.85
N ASP A 240 -19.33 -19.08 13.74
CA ASP A 240 -19.11 -19.77 12.47
C ASP A 240 -18.40 -18.91 11.41
N ASP A 241 -18.01 -17.68 11.74
CA ASP A 241 -17.23 -16.79 10.87
C ASP A 241 -16.30 -15.88 11.68
N CYS A 242 -15.02 -15.81 11.29
CA CYS A 242 -14.05 -14.88 11.90
C CYS A 242 -13.90 -13.55 11.15
N PHE A 243 -14.71 -13.31 10.12
CA PHE A 243 -14.72 -12.08 9.32
C PHE A 243 -13.33 -11.73 8.79
N ALA A 244 -12.66 -12.70 8.17
CA ALA A 244 -11.38 -12.48 7.53
C ALA A 244 -11.48 -11.36 6.48
N HIS A 245 -10.63 -10.34 6.61
CA HIS A 245 -10.68 -9.13 5.81
C HIS A 245 -9.28 -8.57 5.53
N LEU A 246 -9.24 -7.56 4.67
CA LEU A 246 -8.02 -6.93 4.18
C LEU A 246 -7.70 -5.68 5.00
N GLU A 247 -6.50 -5.64 5.54
CA GLU A 247 -5.78 -4.41 5.83
C GLU A 247 -4.99 -4.00 4.61
N VAL A 248 -5.12 -2.74 4.19
CA VAL A 248 -4.53 -2.25 2.95
C VAL A 248 -3.79 -0.95 3.20
N GLN A 249 -2.65 -0.78 2.54
CA GLN A 249 -1.98 0.50 2.41
C GLN A 249 -1.65 0.76 0.94
N PHE A 250 -2.26 1.80 0.40
CA PHE A 250 -1.97 2.33 -0.92
C PHE A 250 -0.86 3.37 -0.85
N ARG A 251 0.02 3.36 -1.84
CA ARG A 251 0.97 4.42 -2.10
C ARG A 251 0.90 4.76 -3.58
N PHE A 252 0.53 5.99 -3.87
CA PHE A 252 0.34 6.44 -5.23
C PHE A 252 1.50 7.34 -5.66
N TYR A 253 1.88 7.21 -6.93
CA TYR A 253 2.99 7.94 -7.55
C TYR A 253 2.53 8.76 -8.75
N GLY A 254 1.51 8.27 -9.48
CA GLY A 254 1.10 8.81 -10.77
C GLY A 254 -0.38 9.17 -10.90
N LEU A 255 -1.06 9.54 -9.81
CA LEU A 255 -2.47 9.97 -9.88
C LEU A 255 -2.61 11.31 -10.60
N SER A 256 -3.66 11.45 -11.39
CA SER A 256 -4.03 12.74 -11.99
C SER A 256 -4.58 13.72 -10.95
N SER A 257 -4.64 15.01 -11.32
CA SER A 257 -5.28 16.03 -10.49
C SER A 257 -6.80 15.88 -10.37
N ASN A 258 -7.44 15.07 -11.23
CA ASN A 258 -8.87 14.82 -11.24
C ASN A 258 -9.23 13.41 -10.74
N VAL A 259 -8.33 12.77 -9.98
CA VAL A 259 -8.56 11.46 -9.37
C VAL A 259 -9.77 11.49 -8.44
N GLU A 260 -10.70 10.55 -8.62
CA GLU A 260 -11.91 10.39 -7.83
C GLU A 260 -11.86 9.11 -6.99
N GLY A 261 -12.94 8.85 -6.23
CA GLY A 261 -13.08 7.68 -5.36
C GLY A 261 -13.11 8.06 -3.88
N VAL A 262 -13.53 7.11 -3.03
CA VAL A 262 -13.64 7.33 -1.57
C VAL A 262 -12.33 7.84 -0.97
N LEU A 263 -11.21 7.21 -1.34
CA LEU A 263 -9.86 7.55 -0.94
C LEU A 263 -9.18 8.45 -1.98
N GLY A 264 -9.35 8.18 -3.27
CA GLY A 264 -8.66 8.86 -4.37
C GLY A 264 -8.84 10.38 -4.33
N ARG A 265 -10.07 10.86 -4.09
CA ARG A 265 -10.36 12.31 -3.98
C ARG A 265 -9.48 13.05 -2.97
N THR A 266 -9.00 12.38 -1.93
CA THR A 266 -8.14 12.97 -0.88
C THR A 266 -6.74 13.32 -1.38
N TYR A 267 -6.38 12.89 -2.59
CA TYR A 267 -5.13 13.20 -3.27
C TYR A 267 -5.27 14.38 -4.25
N GLN A 268 -6.48 14.92 -4.48
CA GLN A 268 -6.64 16.10 -5.34
C GLN A 268 -6.05 17.33 -4.63
N PRO A 269 -5.34 18.23 -5.35
CA PRO A 269 -4.68 19.41 -4.75
C PRO A 269 -5.61 20.37 -4.01
N ASP A 270 -6.87 20.48 -4.44
CA ASP A 270 -7.89 21.39 -3.91
C ASP A 270 -8.94 20.68 -3.05
N PHE A 271 -8.77 19.39 -2.76
CA PHE A 271 -9.69 18.64 -1.92
C PHE A 271 -9.76 19.21 -0.50
N LYS A 272 -10.98 19.54 -0.09
CA LYS A 272 -11.26 19.95 1.29
C LYS A 272 -11.93 18.80 2.01
N ASN A 273 -11.17 18.18 2.91
CA ASN A 273 -11.66 17.04 3.67
C ASN A 273 -12.83 17.46 4.58
N PRO A 274 -14.02 16.86 4.41
CA PRO A 274 -15.17 17.17 5.26
C PRO A 274 -15.07 16.52 6.66
N ALA A 275 -14.11 15.60 6.88
CA ALA A 275 -13.86 15.01 8.18
C ALA A 275 -13.45 16.10 9.18
N LYS A 276 -14.23 16.25 10.24
CA LYS A 276 -13.99 17.29 11.24
C LYS A 276 -12.86 16.86 12.18
N PRO A 277 -11.79 17.66 12.33
CA PRO A 277 -10.76 17.41 13.33
C PRO A 277 -11.36 17.35 14.74
N GLY A 278 -10.89 16.41 15.57
CA GLY A 278 -11.34 16.25 16.96
C GLY A 278 -12.67 15.51 17.15
N VAL A 279 -13.38 15.15 16.07
CA VAL A 279 -14.53 14.24 16.15
C VAL A 279 -14.02 12.81 16.18
N ALA A 280 -14.45 12.03 17.17
CA ALA A 280 -14.17 10.60 17.20
C ALA A 280 -14.87 9.92 16.00
N MET A 281 -14.10 9.15 15.23
CA MET A 281 -14.57 8.44 14.03
C MET A 281 -15.37 9.31 13.05
N PRO A 282 -14.74 10.29 12.37
CA PRO A 282 -15.44 11.17 11.45
C PRO A 282 -15.83 10.40 10.18
N VAL A 283 -17.11 10.04 10.09
CA VAL A 283 -17.66 9.31 8.94
C VAL A 283 -17.87 10.26 7.77
N VAL A 284 -17.28 9.93 6.62
CA VAL A 284 -17.46 10.68 5.38
C VAL A 284 -18.32 9.86 4.43
N GLY A 285 -19.38 10.48 3.91
CA GLY A 285 -20.25 9.85 2.93
C GLY A 285 -19.63 9.76 1.53
N GLY A 286 -20.40 9.23 0.60
CA GLY A 286 -19.99 9.04 -0.80
C GLY A 286 -20.49 7.75 -1.42
N GLU A 287 -21.30 6.99 -0.68
CA GLU A 287 -21.84 5.69 -1.06
C GLU A 287 -22.55 5.76 -2.42
N ASN A 288 -23.42 6.76 -2.62
CA ASN A 288 -24.14 6.92 -3.89
C ASN A 288 -23.23 7.37 -5.05
N LYS A 289 -22.11 8.02 -4.76
CA LYS A 289 -21.18 8.53 -5.79
C LYS A 289 -20.26 7.44 -6.30
N TYR A 290 -19.81 6.57 -5.40
CA TYR A 290 -18.75 5.62 -5.67
C TYR A 290 -19.20 4.17 -5.69
N ARG A 291 -20.49 3.87 -5.48
CA ARG A 291 -21.01 2.50 -5.66
C ARG A 291 -20.77 2.02 -7.09
N THR A 292 -20.25 0.80 -7.22
CA THR A 292 -20.11 0.08 -8.48
C THR A 292 -21.02 -1.14 -8.53
N THR A 293 -21.31 -1.67 -9.73
CA THR A 293 -22.15 -2.88 -9.88
C THR A 293 -21.43 -4.17 -9.49
N SER A 294 -20.11 -4.22 -9.69
CA SER A 294 -19.28 -5.37 -9.32
C SER A 294 -17.87 -4.93 -8.92
N LEU A 295 -17.07 -5.89 -8.44
CA LEU A 295 -15.68 -5.67 -8.08
C LEU A 295 -14.82 -5.19 -9.26
N VAL A 296 -15.13 -5.63 -10.48
CA VAL A 296 -14.38 -5.30 -11.71
C VAL A 296 -15.22 -4.50 -12.71
N SER A 297 -16.22 -3.77 -12.22
CA SER A 297 -16.97 -2.79 -13.02
C SER A 297 -16.38 -1.39 -12.89
N ALA A 298 -16.36 -0.65 -14.00
CA ALA A 298 -15.90 0.75 -14.05
C ALA A 298 -17.01 1.77 -13.72
N ASP A 299 -18.22 1.30 -13.43
CA ASP A 299 -19.41 2.14 -13.35
C ASP A 299 -19.58 2.77 -11.97
N CYS A 300 -19.39 4.07 -11.85
CA CYS A 300 -19.93 4.81 -10.71
C CYS A 300 -20.24 6.26 -11.11
N ALA A 301 -21.07 6.94 -10.33
CA ALA A 301 -21.58 8.27 -10.70
C ALA A 301 -20.48 9.34 -10.80
N ALA A 302 -19.38 9.17 -10.07
CA ALA A 302 -18.23 10.08 -10.08
C ALA A 302 -16.94 9.43 -10.63
N CYS A 303 -16.99 8.20 -11.12
CA CYS A 303 -15.79 7.51 -11.63
C CYS A 303 -15.32 8.15 -12.94
N VAL A 304 -14.01 8.30 -13.08
CA VAL A 304 -13.37 8.95 -14.24
C VAL A 304 -12.49 8.00 -15.05
N PHE A 305 -12.48 6.71 -14.70
CA PHE A 305 -11.72 5.68 -15.41
C PHE A 305 -12.19 5.48 -16.83
N THR A 306 -11.23 5.41 -17.75
CA THR A 306 -11.47 5.16 -19.17
C THR A 306 -10.71 3.91 -19.59
N LYS A 307 -11.43 2.87 -20.02
CA LYS A 307 -10.78 1.69 -20.63
C LYS A 307 -10.07 2.11 -21.92
N SER A 308 -8.85 1.63 -22.15
CA SER A 308 -7.96 2.00 -23.27
C SER A 308 -8.51 1.73 -24.70
N GLY A 309 -9.78 1.34 -24.86
CA GLY A 309 -10.50 1.34 -26.14
C GLY A 309 -11.39 2.56 -26.39
N LYS A 310 -11.46 3.53 -25.45
CA LYS A 310 -12.27 4.76 -25.52
C LYS A 310 -11.44 6.05 -25.33
N MET A 311 -10.13 6.01 -25.57
CA MET A 311 -9.35 7.24 -25.67
C MET A 311 -9.60 7.87 -27.05
N ASP A 312 -10.53 8.82 -27.09
CA ASP A 312 -10.59 9.80 -28.16
C ASP A 312 -9.33 10.67 -28.05
N GLN A 313 -8.60 10.86 -29.16
CA GLN A 313 -7.22 11.38 -29.20
C GLN A 313 -7.07 12.88 -28.87
N THR A 314 -7.82 13.43 -27.92
CA THR A 314 -7.88 14.90 -27.70
C THR A 314 -7.45 15.43 -26.34
N SER A 315 -6.98 14.61 -25.38
CA SER A 315 -6.60 15.15 -24.06
C SER A 315 -5.27 14.68 -23.48
N VAL A 316 -4.25 14.44 -24.30
CA VAL A 316 -2.86 14.43 -23.80
C VAL A 316 -2.39 15.88 -23.63
N ARG A 317 -2.88 16.56 -22.59
CA ARG A 317 -2.20 17.74 -22.05
C ARG A 317 -1.23 17.26 -20.99
N VAL A 318 -0.02 16.92 -21.42
CA VAL A 318 1.15 16.89 -20.54
C VAL A 318 1.31 18.31 -20.00
N MET A 319 0.93 18.52 -18.74
CA MET A 319 1.29 19.75 -18.03
C MET A 319 2.78 19.68 -17.74
N ASP A 320 3.53 20.53 -18.43
CA ASP A 320 4.93 20.82 -18.16
C ASP A 320 5.02 21.43 -16.76
N TYR A 321 5.63 20.72 -15.81
CA TYR A 321 6.00 21.31 -14.54
C TYR A 321 7.15 22.27 -14.82
N GLY A 322 6.80 23.52 -15.10
CA GLY A 322 7.77 24.60 -15.23
C GLY A 322 8.73 24.59 -14.04
N ASN A 323 10.03 24.52 -14.33
CA ASN A 323 11.08 24.67 -13.33
C ASN A 323 10.83 25.94 -12.50
N LEU A 324 10.73 25.78 -11.18
CA LEU A 324 10.75 26.91 -10.24
C LEU A 324 12.15 27.53 -10.27
N ASP A 325 12.25 28.68 -10.93
CA ASP A 325 13.44 29.53 -10.89
C ASP A 325 13.42 30.36 -9.60
N CYS A 326 14.33 30.02 -8.68
CA CYS A 326 14.50 30.72 -7.40
C CYS A 326 15.54 31.86 -7.48
N THR A 327 15.83 32.43 -8.65
CA THR A 327 16.78 33.55 -8.79
C THR A 327 16.14 34.95 -8.82
N GLY A 328 14.82 35.05 -8.63
CA GLY A 328 14.10 36.33 -8.60
C GLY A 328 14.19 37.07 -7.26
N ASN A 329 15.14 37.99 -7.15
CA ASN A 329 15.17 38.98 -6.06
C ASN A 329 14.09 40.05 -6.33
N SER A 330 12.84 39.84 -5.90
CA SER A 330 11.80 40.87 -5.94
C SER A 330 10.69 40.65 -4.90
N PHE A 331 10.53 41.66 -4.06
CA PHE A 331 9.59 41.75 -2.95
C PHE A 331 8.14 41.85 -3.45
N SER A 332 7.28 40.88 -3.12
CA SER A 332 5.89 41.03 -2.67
C SER A 332 5.12 39.70 -2.81
N GLY A 333 4.65 39.13 -1.69
CA GLY A 333 3.79 37.96 -1.67
C GLY A 333 4.08 37.03 -0.49
N ASN A 334 3.03 36.65 0.25
CA ASN A 334 3.10 35.91 1.52
C ASN A 334 3.90 34.60 1.41
N GLY A 335 5.09 34.58 2.03
CA GLY A 335 5.99 33.45 2.05
C GLY A 335 5.55 32.33 3.00
N ILE A 336 5.89 31.09 2.62
CA ILE A 336 5.77 29.89 3.43
C ILE A 336 6.84 29.94 4.54
N VAL A 337 6.42 29.87 5.81
CA VAL A 337 7.32 29.81 6.96
C VAL A 337 7.58 28.35 7.33
N CYS A 338 8.79 27.86 7.08
CA CYS A 338 9.26 26.60 7.67
C CYS A 338 9.74 26.86 9.11
N ARG A 339 9.11 26.22 10.10
CA ARG A 339 9.58 26.24 11.49
C ARG A 339 10.73 25.25 11.69
N LYS A 340 11.72 25.68 12.48
CA LYS A 340 12.97 24.98 12.77
C LYS A 340 12.77 23.75 13.65
#